data_AF-F8PRM9-F1
#
_entry.id   AF-F8PRM9-F1
#
_cell.length_a   1.000
_cell.length_b   1.000
_cell.length_c   1.000
_cell.angle_alpha   90.00
_cell.angle_beta   90.00
_cell.angle_gamma   90.00
#
_symmetry.space_group_name_H-M   'P 1'
#
loop_
_entity.id
_entity.type
_entity.pdbx_description
1 polymer ?
#
loop_
_entity_poly.entity_id
_entity_poly.type
_entity_poly.pdbx_seq_one_letter_code
_entity_poly.pdbx_strand_id
1 'polypeptide(L)'
;MTRDLLAHPGIDVNTANKAGDTPLITVVDKGYTTVAEMLLAHPDINVNSRNKGGKTAFHHVIRYGGYQNANHRRMTRLLLSKDSIEI
;
A
#
# COMPACT_ATOMS: atom_id res chain seq x y z
N MET A 1 8.56 -0.45 16.95
CA MET A 1 8.33 -1.83 16.47
C MET A 1 8.10 -1.92 14.96
N THR A 2 7.10 -1.27 14.36
CA THR A 2 6.88 -1.39 12.89
C THR A 2 7.95 -0.69 12.04
N ARG A 3 8.56 0.39 12.54
CA ARG A 3 9.64 1.12 11.83
C ARG A 3 10.93 0.31 11.77
N ASP A 4 11.26 -0.33 12.89
CA ASP A 4 12.50 -1.10 13.06
C ASP A 4 12.49 -2.38 12.20
N LEU A 5 11.30 -2.95 12.00
CA LEU A 5 11.12 -4.10 11.11
C LEU A 5 11.37 -3.73 9.64
N LEU A 6 10.81 -2.61 9.16
CA LEU A 6 10.97 -2.17 7.77
C LEU A 6 12.41 -1.76 7.41
N ALA A 7 13.26 -1.45 8.39
CA ALA A 7 14.66 -1.11 8.16
C ALA A 7 15.59 -2.34 8.18
N HIS A 8 15.07 -3.54 8.44
CA HIS A 8 15.89 -4.74 8.54
C HIS A 8 16.31 -5.22 7.14
N PRO A 9 17.62 -5.35 6.84
CA PRO A 9 18.13 -5.58 5.49
C PRO A 9 17.73 -6.92 4.85
N GLY A 10 17.11 -7.82 5.63
CA GLY A 10 16.57 -9.10 5.14
C GLY A 10 15.08 -9.09 4.81
N ILE A 11 14.39 -7.94 4.93
CA ILE A 11 12.94 -7.87 4.73
C ILE A 11 12.63 -7.25 3.37
N ASP A 12 12.03 -8.06 2.50
CA ASP A 12 11.45 -7.56 1.26
C ASP A 12 10.06 -6.94 1.53
N VAL A 13 9.99 -5.62 1.43
CA VAL A 13 8.77 -4.82 1.64
C VAL A 13 7.68 -5.07 0.60
N ASN A 14 7.98 -5.79 -0.49
CA ASN A 14 7.06 -6.14 -1.56
C ASN A 14 6.57 -7.59 -1.49
N THR A 15 6.99 -8.35 -0.47
CA THR A 15 6.63 -9.78 -0.33
C THR A 15 5.12 -10.00 -0.43
N ALA A 16 4.69 -10.72 -1.46
CA ALA A 16 3.29 -11.00 -1.68
C ALA A 16 2.80 -12.22 -0.87
N ASN A 17 1.57 -12.14 -0.38
CA ASN A 17 0.90 -13.28 0.27
C ASN A 17 0.41 -14.31 -0.77
N LYS A 18 -0.30 -15.36 -0.32
CA LYS A 18 -0.84 -16.41 -1.22
C LYS A 18 -1.83 -15.89 -2.29
N ALA A 19 -2.49 -14.76 -2.05
CA ALA A 19 -3.38 -14.09 -3.00
C ALA A 19 -2.62 -13.15 -3.95
N GLY A 20 -1.31 -12.98 -3.77
CA GLY A 20 -0.51 -12.00 -4.51
C GLY A 20 -0.59 -10.59 -3.91
N ASP A 21 -1.26 -10.39 -2.78
CA ASP A 21 -1.33 -9.07 -2.17
C ASP A 21 0.01 -8.75 -1.50
N THR A 22 0.60 -7.63 -1.89
CA THR A 22 1.76 -7.06 -1.22
C THR A 22 1.36 -6.45 0.13
N PRO A 23 2.32 -6.12 1.02
CA PRO A 23 2.02 -5.43 2.26
C PRO A 23 1.29 -4.12 2.01
N LEU A 24 1.62 -3.41 0.92
CA LEU A 24 0.94 -2.17 0.52
C LEU A 24 -0.54 -2.40 0.17
N ILE A 25 -0.87 -3.43 -0.63
CA ILE A 25 -2.28 -3.77 -0.94
C ILE A 25 -3.04 -4.09 0.36
N THR A 26 -2.42 -4.87 1.24
CA THR A 26 -3.04 -5.29 2.51
C THR A 26 -3.36 -4.10 3.42
N VAL A 27 -2.42 -3.16 3.60
CA VAL A 27 -2.66 -1.99 4.48
C VAL A 27 -3.70 -1.03 3.89
N VAL A 28 -3.79 -0.93 2.56
CA VAL A 28 -4.81 -0.12 1.89
C VAL A 28 -6.19 -0.75 2.07
N ASP A 29 -6.32 -2.07 1.89
CA ASP A 29 -7.56 -2.81 2.14
C ASP A 29 -8.05 -2.65 3.59
N LYS A 30 -7.13 -2.59 4.56
CA LYS A 30 -7.45 -2.37 5.99
C LYS A 30 -7.58 -0.90 6.41
N GLY A 31 -7.24 0.05 5.54
CA GLY A 31 -7.26 1.49 5.85
C GLY A 31 -6.17 1.95 6.83
N TYR A 32 -5.08 1.19 6.98
CA TYR A 32 -3.98 1.49 7.91
C TYR A 32 -3.05 2.58 7.35
N THR A 33 -3.53 3.81 7.44
CA THR A 33 -2.89 4.99 6.82
C THR A 33 -1.46 5.22 7.32
N THR A 34 -1.21 5.13 8.63
CA THR A 34 0.14 5.30 9.19
C THR A 34 1.13 4.23 8.71
N VAL A 35 0.68 2.99 8.53
CA VAL A 35 1.55 1.91 8.04
C VAL A 35 1.81 2.08 6.54
N ALA A 36 0.80 2.52 5.78
CA ALA A 36 0.98 2.87 4.38
C ALA A 36 2.01 4.00 4.19
N GLU A 37 1.99 5.04 5.03
CA GLU A 37 3.01 6.11 5.01
C GLU A 37 4.42 5.55 5.22
N MET A 38 4.58 4.62 6.16
CA MET A 38 5.87 3.99 6.43
C MET A 38 6.35 3.13 5.27
N LEU A 39 5.46 2.34 4.65
CA LEU A 39 5.79 1.53 3.48
C LEU A 39 6.14 2.40 2.27
N LEU A 40 5.37 3.47 2.02
CA LEU A 40 5.62 4.41 0.92
C LEU A 40 6.91 5.22 1.10
N ALA A 41 7.42 5.36 2.32
CA ALA A 41 8.71 5.98 2.59
C ALA A 41 9.90 5.03 2.33
N HIS A 42 9.66 3.72 2.15
CA HIS A 42 10.73 2.77 1.87
C HIS A 42 11.25 2.95 0.44
N PRO A 43 12.57 3.01 0.20
CA PRO A 43 13.14 3.27 -1.13
C PRO A 43 12.76 2.21 -2.16
N ASP A 44 12.73 0.94 -1.77
CA ASP A 44 12.47 -0.19 -2.67
C ASP A 44 10.98 -0.54 -2.83
N ILE A 45 10.06 0.30 -2.36
CA ILE A 45 8.62 -0.01 -2.43
C ILE A 45 8.11 0.01 -3.88
N ASN A 46 7.47 -1.08 -4.30
CA ASN A 46 6.80 -1.19 -5.59
C ASN A 46 5.29 -0.96 -5.43
N VAL A 47 4.88 0.29 -5.70
CA VAL A 47 3.49 0.74 -5.59
C VAL A 47 2.55 0.17 -6.66
N ASN A 48 3.10 -0.33 -7.77
CA ASN A 48 2.35 -0.84 -8.92
C ASN A 48 2.24 -2.37 -8.93
N SER A 49 2.70 -3.03 -7.87
CA SER A 49 2.56 -4.47 -7.71
C SER A 49 1.09 -4.87 -7.86
N ARG A 50 0.85 -5.87 -8.71
CA ARG A 50 -0.48 -6.43 -8.96
C ARG A 50 -0.63 -7.74 -8.20
N ASN A 51 -1.76 -7.91 -7.52
CA ASN A 51 -2.13 -9.21 -6.98
C ASN A 51 -2.56 -10.19 -8.09
N LYS A 52 -2.93 -11.42 -7.71
CA LYS A 52 -3.39 -12.43 -8.67
C LYS A 52 -4.65 -12.03 -9.43
N GLY A 53 -5.43 -11.08 -8.91
CA GLY A 53 -6.58 -10.48 -9.59
C GLY A 53 -6.24 -9.30 -10.51
N GLY A 54 -4.95 -8.99 -10.70
CA GLY A 54 -4.49 -7.86 -11.51
C GLY A 54 -4.71 -6.49 -10.84
N LYS A 55 -5.03 -6.44 -9.54
CA LYS A 55 -5.34 -5.21 -8.82
C LYS A 55 -4.11 -4.70 -8.07
N THR A 56 -3.89 -3.38 -8.15
CA THR A 56 -2.85 -2.65 -7.39
C THR A 56 -3.42 -2.08 -6.09
N ALA A 57 -2.55 -1.53 -5.25
CA ALA A 57 -2.98 -0.82 -4.04
C ALA A 57 -3.97 0.32 -4.37
N PHE A 58 -3.76 1.03 -5.48
CA PHE A 58 -4.67 2.08 -5.94
C PHE A 58 -6.06 1.55 -6.31
N HIS A 59 -6.15 0.42 -7.03
CA HIS A 59 -7.44 -0.20 -7.33
C HIS A 59 -8.25 -0.53 -6.06
N HIS A 60 -7.56 -0.96 -5.00
CA HIS A 60 -8.20 -1.21 -3.71
C HIS A 60 -8.65 0.10 -3.05
N VAL A 61 -7.86 1.17 -3.11
CA VAL A 61 -8.27 2.47 -2.55
C VAL A 61 -9.55 2.95 -3.23
N ILE A 62 -9.70 2.85 -4.55
CA ILE A 62 -10.92 3.32 -5.23
C ILE A 62 -12.13 2.42 -4.96
N ARG A 63 -11.95 1.09 -4.93
CA ARG A 63 -13.06 0.13 -4.74
C ARG A 63 -13.79 0.32 -3.41
N TYR A 64 -13.07 0.73 -2.36
CA TYR A 64 -13.65 0.98 -1.04
C TYR A 64 -14.03 2.45 -0.80
N GLY A 65 -14.02 3.28 -1.85
CA GLY A 65 -14.41 4.70 -1.82
C GLY A 65 -15.87 4.98 -1.46
N GLY A 66 -16.69 3.95 -1.27
CA GLY A 66 -18.03 4.05 -0.70
C GLY A 66 -18.06 4.48 0.77
N TYR A 67 -16.94 4.36 1.50
CA TYR A 67 -16.85 4.79 2.90
C TYR A 67 -16.04 6.09 2.99
N GLN A 68 -16.73 7.24 2.89
CA GLN A 68 -16.17 8.59 2.92
C GLN A 68 -15.58 9.01 4.29
N ASN A 69 -14.73 8.20 4.90
CA ASN A 69 -14.03 8.56 6.13
C ASN A 69 -12.76 9.38 5.83
N ALA A 70 -12.30 10.18 6.80
CA ALA A 70 -11.14 11.06 6.64
C ALA A 70 -9.85 10.29 6.29
N ASN A 71 -9.71 9.05 6.78
CA ASN A 71 -8.58 8.17 6.52
C ASN A 71 -8.51 7.74 5.05
N HIS A 72 -9.65 7.50 4.42
CA HIS A 72 -9.72 7.13 3.01
C HIS A 72 -9.21 8.24 2.09
N ARG A 73 -9.66 9.49 2.34
CA ARG A 73 -9.16 10.65 1.58
C ARG A 73 -7.65 10.82 1.74
N ARG A 74 -7.13 10.60 2.96
CA ARG A 74 -5.70 10.65 3.23
C ARG A 74 -4.96 9.53 2.49
N MET A 75 -5.45 8.29 2.53
CA MET A 75 -4.86 7.16 1.82
C MET A 75 -4.78 7.39 0.31
N THR A 76 -5.86 7.91 -0.28
CA THR A 76 -5.90 8.24 -1.72
C THR A 76 -4.83 9.27 -2.07
N ARG A 77 -4.70 10.34 -1.27
CA ARG A 77 -3.65 11.35 -1.47
C ARG A 77 -2.24 10.80 -1.31
N LEU A 78 -2.03 9.90 -0.35
CA LEU A 78 -0.72 9.27 -0.14
C LEU A 78 -0.30 8.43 -1.33
N LEU A 79 -1.21 7.63 -1.87
CA LEU A 79 -0.94 6.83 -3.06
C LEU A 79 -0.70 7.72 -4.29
N LEU A 80 -1.52 8.76 -4.49
CA LEU A 80 -1.32 9.73 -5.57
C LEU A 80 -0.07 10.61 -5.42
N SER A 81 0.52 10.69 -4.23
CA SER A 81 1.79 11.42 -4.02
C SER A 81 2.98 10.72 -4.68
N LYS A 82 2.81 9.48 -5.13
CA LYS A 82 3.82 8.75 -5.90
C LYS A 82 3.54 8.94 -7.39
N ASP A 83 4.36 9.76 -8.03
CA ASP A 83 4.25 10.08 -9.47
C ASP A 83 4.30 8.84 -10.38
N SER A 84 4.83 7.72 -9.89
CA SER A 84 4.92 6.46 -10.62
C SER A 84 3.66 5.59 -10.53
N ILE A 85 2.62 5.99 -9.80
CA ILE A 85 1.47 5.09 -9.54
C ILE A 85 0.60 4.88 -10.79
N GLU A 86 0.30 3.62 -11.11
CA GLU A 86 -0.63 3.23 -12.16
C GLU A 86 -2.08 3.31 -11.64
N ILE A 87 -2.86 4.21 -12.26
CA ILE A 87 -4.29 4.47 -11.99
C ILE A 87 -5.16 3.44 -12.73
#